data_AF-A0A017HMZ5-F1
#
_entry.id   AF-A0A017HMZ5-F1
#
_cell.length_a   1.000
_cell.length_b   1.000
_cell.length_c   1.000
_cell.angle_alpha   90.00
_cell.angle_beta   90.00
_cell.angle_gamma   90.00
#
_symmetry.space_group_name_H-M   'P 1'
#
loop_
_entity.id
_entity.type
_entity.pdbx_description
1 polymer ?
#
loop_
_entity_poly.entity_id
_entity_poly.type
_entity_poly.pdbx_seq_one_letter_code
_entity_poly.pdbx_strand_id
1 'polypeptide(L)'
;MQLIAPDFDRSIDLPGVGPTPRPVDIDQSVTGFRDLVSLRVYEFTDGTEINGEAEADEVLVVLLAGAVSIAVTGTHQAEFQLDADGDWAIYLPPDHHYRLQPLTPATVAYARARPSSASAPRAFRPVEGVLAIEEPAERLRLRLLPLEGETDASAGLGEDVERLAHLTGPARLGDRELPPSHTLALSPGEGARGHRRGRDPRGGRSIERLGPSQAAGLSPGSRCTRKFENRTSYPARSTSASATGFSP
;
A
#
# COMPACT_ATOMS: atom_id res chain seq x y z
N MET A 1 2.26 -20.05 -10.13
CA MET A 1 2.58 -18.75 -9.54
C MET A 1 3.56 -18.08 -10.46
N GLN A 2 3.27 -16.85 -10.85
CA GLN A 2 4.12 -16.06 -11.72
C GLN A 2 4.72 -14.92 -10.91
N LEU A 3 6.04 -14.75 -11.03
CA LEU A 3 6.78 -13.63 -10.44
C LEU A 3 7.00 -12.59 -11.54
N ILE A 4 6.55 -11.36 -11.32
CA ILE A 4 6.62 -10.26 -12.27
C ILE A 4 7.53 -9.18 -11.67
N ALA A 5 8.63 -8.89 -12.36
CA ALA A 5 9.57 -7.83 -11.98
C ALA A 5 9.04 -6.46 -12.41
N PRO A 6 9.33 -5.39 -11.65
CA PRO A 6 9.07 -4.03 -12.10
C PRO A 6 10.01 -3.66 -13.25
N ASP A 7 9.57 -2.74 -14.10
CA ASP A 7 10.30 -2.16 -15.22
C ASP A 7 10.42 -0.64 -15.01
N PHE A 8 11.43 -0.21 -14.26
CA PHE A 8 11.59 1.20 -13.86
C PHE A 8 11.93 2.14 -15.03
N ASP A 9 12.31 1.61 -16.19
CA ASP A 9 12.53 2.40 -17.41
C ASP A 9 11.21 2.62 -18.17
N ARG A 10 10.12 1.92 -17.79
CA ARG A 10 8.81 2.09 -18.40
C ARG A 10 8.21 3.44 -18.01
N SER A 11 7.86 4.22 -19.03
CA SER A 11 7.10 5.46 -18.91
C SER A 11 5.93 5.45 -19.88
N ILE A 12 4.86 6.15 -19.52
CA ILE A 12 3.76 6.45 -20.43
C ILE A 12 3.48 7.94 -20.47
N ASP A 13 2.92 8.43 -21.56
CA ASP A 13 2.39 9.80 -21.62
C ASP A 13 0.96 9.82 -21.09
N LEU A 14 0.75 10.51 -19.97
CA LEU A 14 -0.58 10.76 -19.43
C LEU A 14 -1.13 12.10 -19.94
N PRO A 15 -2.37 12.15 -20.47
CA PRO A 15 -2.98 13.39 -20.94
C PRO A 15 -3.00 14.46 -19.84
N GLY A 16 -2.47 15.65 -20.15
CA GLY A 16 -2.41 16.79 -19.21
C GLY A 16 -1.29 16.72 -18.17
N VAL A 17 -0.60 15.58 -18.03
CA VAL A 17 0.48 15.37 -17.05
C VAL A 17 1.83 15.26 -17.76
N GLY A 18 1.90 14.53 -18.87
CA GLY A 18 3.13 14.23 -19.61
C GLY A 18 3.74 12.86 -19.26
N PRO A 19 5.04 12.66 -19.55
CA PRO A 19 5.73 11.40 -19.28
C PRO A 19 5.70 11.06 -17.79
N THR A 20 5.16 9.89 -17.47
CA THR A 20 4.94 9.40 -16.11
C THR A 20 5.50 7.98 -15.98
N PRO A 21 6.41 7.72 -15.03
CA PRO A 21 6.90 6.37 -14.77
C PRO A 21 5.77 5.42 -14.39
N ARG A 22 5.78 4.22 -14.98
CA ARG A 22 4.81 3.15 -14.72
C ARG A 22 5.54 1.81 -14.53
N PRO A 23 6.27 1.61 -13.41
CA PRO A 23 7.11 0.45 -13.21
C PRO A 23 6.36 -0.89 -13.15
N VAL A 24 5.08 -0.89 -12.80
CA VAL A 24 4.23 -2.08 -12.85
C VAL A 24 3.07 -1.81 -13.79
N ASP A 25 2.88 -2.70 -14.75
CA ASP A 25 1.80 -2.63 -15.73
C ASP A 25 1.47 -4.05 -16.18
N ILE A 26 0.55 -4.63 -15.43
CA ILE A 26 0.12 -6.02 -15.53
C ILE A 26 -1.32 -6.00 -15.98
N ASP A 27 -1.62 -6.75 -17.03
CA ASP A 27 -2.98 -6.98 -17.49
C ASP A 27 -3.22 -8.47 -17.76
N GLN A 28 -4.36 -8.78 -18.37
CA GLN A 28 -4.75 -10.15 -18.73
C GLN A 28 -3.78 -10.81 -19.72
N SER A 29 -3.06 -10.05 -20.54
CA SER A 29 -2.05 -10.62 -21.46
C SER A 29 -0.81 -11.12 -20.74
N VAL A 30 -0.52 -10.57 -19.55
CA VAL A 30 0.62 -10.95 -18.72
C VAL A 30 0.30 -12.16 -17.84
N THR A 31 -0.92 -12.21 -17.28
CA THR A 31 -1.31 -13.19 -16.24
C THR A 31 -2.29 -14.25 -16.70
N GLY A 32 -3.08 -13.97 -17.75
CA GLY A 32 -4.23 -14.78 -18.14
C GLY A 32 -5.43 -14.70 -17.19
N PHE A 33 -5.39 -13.79 -16.21
CA PHE A 33 -6.45 -13.64 -15.21
C PHE A 33 -7.75 -13.10 -15.84
N ARG A 34 -8.88 -13.61 -15.36
CA ARG A 34 -10.22 -13.29 -15.86
C ARG A 34 -10.91 -12.20 -15.05
N ASP A 35 -10.79 -12.28 -13.73
CA ASP A 35 -11.51 -11.40 -12.81
C ASP A 35 -10.66 -10.18 -12.45
N LEU A 36 -9.35 -10.39 -12.23
CA LEU A 36 -8.37 -9.32 -12.06
C LEU A 36 -7.93 -8.82 -13.45
N VAL A 37 -8.45 -7.66 -13.84
CA VAL A 37 -8.24 -7.09 -15.16
C VAL A 37 -6.83 -6.51 -15.30
N SER A 38 -6.38 -5.74 -14.29
CA SER A 38 -5.04 -5.16 -14.31
C SER A 38 -4.55 -4.72 -12.93
N LEU A 39 -3.22 -4.59 -12.82
CA LEU A 39 -2.54 -3.83 -11.78
C LEU A 39 -1.51 -2.92 -12.44
N ARG A 40 -1.64 -1.61 -12.16
CA ARG A 40 -0.71 -0.59 -12.62
C ARG A 40 -0.16 0.17 -11.42
N VAL A 41 1.14 0.45 -11.39
CA VAL A 41 1.75 1.30 -10.36
C VAL A 41 2.40 2.49 -11.06
N TYR A 42 2.05 3.69 -10.62
CA TYR A 42 2.57 4.95 -11.13
C TYR A 42 3.40 5.68 -10.07
N GLU A 43 4.36 6.46 -10.53
CA GLU A 43 5.08 7.43 -9.73
C GLU A 43 4.69 8.83 -10.19
N PHE A 44 4.05 9.59 -9.30
CA PHE A 44 3.58 10.94 -9.59
C PHE A 44 4.40 11.99 -8.84
N THR A 45 4.62 13.13 -9.50
CA THR A 45 5.16 14.33 -8.89
C THR A 45 4.06 15.15 -8.21
N ASP A 46 4.43 15.94 -7.21
CA ASP A 46 3.50 16.77 -6.46
C ASP A 46 2.85 17.87 -7.33
N GLY A 47 1.62 18.23 -6.98
CA GLY A 47 0.86 19.29 -7.63
C GLY A 47 0.30 18.96 -9.02
N THR A 48 0.61 17.79 -9.59
CA THR A 48 0.02 17.34 -10.85
C THR A 48 -1.44 16.93 -10.65
N GLU A 49 -2.29 17.24 -11.62
CA GLU A 49 -3.69 16.82 -11.62
C GLU A 49 -3.85 15.64 -12.58
N ILE A 50 -4.28 14.50 -12.05
CA ILE A 50 -4.52 13.28 -12.81
C ILE A 50 -6.02 13.01 -12.87
N ASN A 51 -6.56 13.04 -14.08
CA ASN A 51 -7.95 12.68 -14.34
C ASN A 51 -8.01 11.19 -14.70
N GLY A 52 -8.87 10.45 -14.01
CA GLY A 52 -9.06 9.02 -14.23
C GLY A 52 -10.52 8.61 -14.21
N GLU A 53 -10.78 7.39 -14.66
CA GLU A 53 -12.11 6.82 -14.78
C GLU A 53 -12.08 5.33 -14.41
N ALA A 54 -13.13 4.87 -13.73
CA ALA A 54 -13.33 3.44 -13.44
C ALA A 54 -13.86 2.65 -14.66
N GLU A 55 -14.35 3.35 -15.70
CA GLU A 55 -15.01 2.81 -16.91
C GLU A 55 -15.99 1.69 -16.52
N ALA A 56 -15.92 0.52 -17.17
CA ALA A 56 -16.78 -0.63 -16.87
C ALA A 56 -16.30 -1.50 -15.69
N ASP A 57 -15.14 -1.20 -15.09
CA ASP A 57 -14.51 -2.02 -14.05
C ASP A 57 -14.69 -1.41 -12.65
N GLU A 58 -14.57 -2.22 -11.61
CA GLU A 58 -14.29 -1.68 -10.27
C GLU A 58 -12.80 -1.36 -10.14
N VAL A 59 -12.47 -0.27 -9.45
CA VAL A 59 -11.09 0.20 -9.28
C VAL A 59 -10.76 0.35 -7.81
N LEU A 60 -9.60 -0.20 -7.43
CA LEU A 60 -8.96 0.11 -6.16
C LEU A 60 -7.76 1.00 -6.41
N VAL A 61 -7.78 2.21 -5.87
CA VAL A 61 -6.62 3.11 -5.84
C VAL A 61 -5.96 2.96 -4.49
N VAL A 62 -4.68 2.61 -4.47
CA VAL A 62 -3.93 2.36 -3.24
C VAL A 62 -2.66 3.20 -3.20
N LEU A 63 -2.46 3.92 -2.11
CA LEU A 63 -1.25 4.67 -1.82
C LEU A 63 -0.17 3.72 -1.30
N LEU A 64 0.94 3.62 -2.02
CA LEU A 64 2.12 2.85 -1.59
C LEU A 64 3.12 3.74 -0.86
N ALA A 65 3.23 5.01 -1.25
CA ALA A 65 4.07 6.02 -0.63
C ALA A 65 3.58 7.43 -0.97
N GLY A 66 3.87 8.41 -0.12
CA GLY A 66 3.52 9.82 -0.33
C GLY A 66 2.18 10.21 0.30
N ALA A 67 1.46 11.13 -0.35
CA ALA A 67 0.14 11.58 0.04
C ALA A 67 -0.62 12.13 -1.18
N VAL A 68 -1.91 11.82 -1.29
CA VAL A 68 -2.76 12.26 -2.41
C VAL A 68 -4.14 12.71 -1.91
N SER A 69 -4.75 13.67 -2.60
CA SER A 69 -6.19 13.93 -2.50
C SER A 69 -6.90 13.34 -3.72
N ILE A 70 -8.10 12.83 -3.53
CA ILE A 70 -8.93 12.26 -4.59
C ILE A 70 -10.34 12.80 -4.48
N ALA A 71 -10.80 13.48 -5.52
CA ALA A 71 -12.18 13.93 -5.66
C ALA A 71 -12.89 13.02 -6.66
N VAL A 72 -13.89 12.26 -6.19
CA VAL A 72 -14.75 11.43 -7.03
C VAL A 72 -15.90 12.28 -7.54
N THR A 73 -16.08 12.27 -8.86
CA THR A 73 -17.15 12.98 -9.55
C THR A 73 -18.05 12.00 -10.27
N GLY A 74 -19.36 12.25 -10.25
CA GLY A 74 -20.36 11.38 -10.85
C GLY A 74 -21.58 11.23 -9.93
N THR A 75 -22.22 10.07 -9.98
CA THR A 75 -23.44 9.77 -9.22
C THR A 75 -23.22 9.87 -7.70
N HIS A 76 -22.06 9.44 -7.21
CA HIS A 76 -21.70 9.54 -5.80
C HIS A 76 -20.45 10.40 -5.66
N GLN A 77 -20.66 11.70 -5.46
CA GLN A 77 -19.57 12.62 -5.18
C GLN A 77 -18.99 12.37 -3.79
N ALA A 78 -17.66 12.30 -3.71
CA ALA A 78 -16.94 12.12 -2.46
C ALA A 78 -15.53 12.70 -2.59
N GLU A 79 -14.96 13.12 -1.48
CA GLU A 79 -13.57 13.54 -1.41
C GLU A 79 -12.85 12.69 -0.38
N PHE A 80 -11.65 12.26 -0.73
CA PHE A 80 -10.79 11.42 0.07
C PHE A 80 -9.39 12.01 0.12
N GLN A 81 -8.70 11.75 1.22
CA GLN A 81 -7.28 12.01 1.35
C GLN A 81 -6.61 10.72 1.79
N LEU A 82 -5.56 10.32 1.05
CA LEU A 82 -4.76 9.17 1.39
C LEU A 82 -3.38 9.64 1.85
N ASP A 83 -2.93 9.13 3.00
CA ASP A 83 -1.61 9.40 3.57
C ASP A 83 -1.20 8.30 4.56
N ALA A 84 0.01 8.39 5.10
CA ALA A 84 0.56 7.37 6.00
C ALA A 84 -0.22 7.19 7.32
N ASP A 85 -0.89 8.24 7.80
CA ASP A 85 -1.62 8.25 9.08
C ASP A 85 -3.13 7.96 8.91
N GLY A 86 -3.63 8.12 7.69
CA GLY A 86 -5.03 8.11 7.32
C GLY A 86 -5.47 6.86 6.59
N ASP A 87 -6.26 7.08 5.54
CA ASP A 87 -6.71 6.02 4.65
C ASP A 87 -5.60 5.70 3.63
N TRP A 88 -5.46 4.44 3.26
CA TRP A 88 -4.43 4.01 2.31
C TRP A 88 -5.01 3.63 0.96
N ALA A 89 -6.31 3.38 0.88
CA ALA A 89 -6.95 3.04 -0.37
C ALA A 89 -8.35 3.63 -0.48
N ILE A 90 -8.80 3.78 -1.72
CA ILE A 90 -10.21 3.96 -2.04
C ILE A 90 -10.66 2.90 -3.04
N TYR A 91 -11.88 2.42 -2.84
CA TYR A 91 -12.66 1.70 -3.83
C TYR A 91 -13.51 2.69 -4.62
N LEU A 92 -13.53 2.49 -5.93
CA LEU A 92 -14.38 3.18 -6.88
C LEU A 92 -15.22 2.14 -7.62
N PRO A 93 -16.56 2.25 -7.60
CA PRO A 93 -17.41 1.44 -8.46
C PRO A 93 -17.25 1.84 -9.94
N PRO A 94 -17.76 1.01 -10.87
CA PRO A 94 -17.82 1.36 -12.28
C PRO A 94 -18.47 2.72 -12.55
N ASP A 95 -18.16 3.29 -13.70
CA ASP A 95 -18.72 4.52 -14.26
C ASP A 95 -18.50 5.77 -13.39
N HIS A 96 -17.47 5.75 -12.52
CA HIS A 96 -17.07 6.91 -11.73
C HIS A 96 -15.81 7.54 -12.31
N HIS A 97 -15.85 8.87 -12.42
CA HIS A 97 -14.68 9.67 -12.72
C HIS A 97 -14.05 10.16 -11.43
N TYR A 98 -12.75 10.41 -11.45
CA TYR A 98 -12.06 10.99 -10.31
C TYR A 98 -10.92 11.88 -10.77
N ARG A 99 -10.62 12.85 -9.91
CA ARG A 99 -9.45 13.69 -9.99
C ARG A 99 -8.54 13.35 -8.82
N LEU A 100 -7.35 12.84 -9.11
CA LEU A 100 -6.29 12.58 -8.14
C LEU A 100 -5.25 13.70 -8.21
N GLN A 101 -4.85 14.22 -7.06
CA GLN A 101 -3.79 15.23 -6.95
C GLN A 101 -2.78 14.81 -5.88
N PRO A 102 -1.51 14.52 -6.26
CA PRO A 102 -0.47 14.26 -5.28
C PRO A 102 -0.14 15.52 -4.49
N LEU A 103 -0.24 15.40 -3.16
CA LEU A 103 0.11 16.46 -2.21
C LEU A 103 1.62 16.46 -1.92
N THR A 104 2.25 15.30 -2.11
CA THR A 104 3.69 15.07 -2.11
C THR A 104 3.99 14.08 -3.25
N PRO A 105 5.26 13.88 -3.66
CA PRO A 105 5.60 12.81 -4.59
C PRO A 105 5.03 11.48 -4.08
N ALA A 106 4.29 10.79 -4.94
CA ALA A 106 3.46 9.67 -4.52
C ALA A 106 3.62 8.47 -5.45
N THR A 107 3.62 7.27 -4.86
CA THR A 107 3.55 6.01 -5.59
C THR A 107 2.16 5.43 -5.39
N VAL A 108 1.42 5.25 -6.48
CA VAL A 108 0.01 4.87 -6.44
C VAL A 108 -0.24 3.64 -7.29
N ALA A 109 -0.85 2.62 -6.69
CA ALA A 109 -1.30 1.42 -7.37
C ALA A 109 -2.79 1.55 -7.76
N TYR A 110 -3.11 1.14 -8.98
CA TYR A 110 -4.46 0.98 -9.49
C TYR A 110 -4.67 -0.49 -9.81
N ALA A 111 -5.50 -1.16 -9.02
CA ALA A 111 -6.01 -2.47 -9.36
C ALA A 111 -7.39 -2.33 -9.99
N ARG A 112 -7.64 -3.06 -11.08
CA ARG A 112 -8.97 -3.15 -11.72
C ARG A 112 -9.45 -4.58 -11.70
N ALA A 113 -10.74 -4.75 -11.42
CA ALA A 113 -11.40 -6.04 -11.52
C ALA A 113 -12.78 -5.88 -12.15
N ARG A 114 -13.35 -7.01 -12.61
CA ARG A 114 -14.74 -7.01 -13.07
C ARG A 114 -15.67 -6.75 -11.89
N PRO A 115 -16.65 -5.84 -11.98
CA PRO A 115 -17.51 -5.51 -10.86
C PRO A 115 -18.31 -6.72 -10.37
N SER A 116 -18.32 -6.94 -9.05
CA SER A 116 -19.17 -7.97 -8.42
C SER A 116 -20.51 -7.42 -7.95
N SER A 117 -20.55 -6.16 -7.53
CA SER A 117 -21.73 -5.51 -6.97
C SER A 117 -21.67 -3.99 -7.12
N ALA A 118 -22.83 -3.33 -7.08
CA ALA A 118 -22.90 -1.86 -7.06
C ALA A 118 -22.75 -1.37 -5.61
N SER A 119 -21.75 -0.55 -5.36
CA SER A 119 -21.48 0.05 -4.04
C SER A 119 -20.99 1.48 -4.20
N ALA A 120 -21.21 2.33 -3.19
CA ALA A 120 -20.66 3.69 -3.20
C ALA A 120 -19.12 3.69 -3.05
N PRO A 121 -18.44 4.75 -3.52
CA PRO A 121 -17.02 4.95 -3.23
C PRO A 121 -16.72 4.86 -1.73
N ARG A 122 -15.62 4.21 -1.36
CA ARG A 122 -15.28 3.95 0.05
C ARG A 122 -13.77 3.97 0.27
N ALA A 123 -13.34 4.60 1.35
CA ALA A 123 -11.94 4.57 1.78
C ALA A 123 -11.65 3.42 2.76
N PHE A 124 -10.40 2.95 2.77
CA PHE A 124 -9.91 1.89 3.63
C PHE A 124 -8.63 2.31 4.33
N ARG A 125 -8.61 2.07 5.64
CA ARG A 125 -7.44 2.23 6.49
C ARG A 125 -6.81 0.87 6.76
N PRO A 126 -5.47 0.74 6.76
CA PRO A 126 -4.82 -0.49 7.18
C PRO A 126 -5.11 -0.81 8.66
N VAL A 127 -5.11 -2.09 8.99
CA VAL A 127 -5.13 -2.57 10.38
C VAL A 127 -3.79 -3.24 10.64
N GLU A 128 -3.08 -2.77 11.66
CA GLU A 128 -1.73 -3.28 12.01
C GLU A 128 -0.73 -3.24 10.84
N GLY A 129 -0.85 -2.22 9.98
CA GLY A 129 0.02 -2.04 8.80
C GLY A 129 -0.35 -2.93 7.60
N VAL A 130 -1.43 -3.69 7.69
CA VAL A 130 -1.92 -4.56 6.61
C VAL A 130 -3.21 -3.98 6.04
N LEU A 131 -3.23 -3.78 4.72
CA LEU A 131 -4.44 -3.42 3.98
C LEU A 131 -5.10 -4.70 3.46
N ALA A 132 -6.22 -5.08 4.09
CA ALA A 132 -7.08 -6.17 3.65
C ALA A 132 -8.44 -5.60 3.25
N ILE A 133 -8.89 -5.92 2.03
CA ILE A 133 -10.14 -5.39 1.49
C ILE A 133 -11.07 -6.55 1.13
N GLU A 134 -12.17 -6.64 1.87
CA GLU A 134 -13.13 -7.73 1.76
C GLU A 134 -14.36 -7.29 0.95
N GLU A 135 -15.05 -6.22 1.37
CA GLU A 135 -16.22 -5.65 0.71
C GLU A 135 -16.07 -4.12 0.53
N PRO A 136 -16.60 -3.53 -0.57
CA PRO A 136 -17.27 -4.18 -1.71
C PRO A 136 -16.33 -4.73 -2.79
N ALA A 137 -15.01 -4.55 -2.61
CA ALA A 137 -13.98 -4.86 -3.60
C ALA A 137 -13.62 -6.37 -3.64
N GLU A 138 -14.64 -7.23 -3.67
CA GLU A 138 -14.47 -8.67 -3.48
C GLU A 138 -13.61 -9.34 -4.56
N ARG A 139 -13.52 -8.76 -5.74
CA ARG A 139 -12.73 -9.31 -6.85
C ARG A 139 -11.39 -8.64 -7.01
N LEU A 140 -11.18 -7.49 -6.38
CA LEU A 140 -9.93 -6.73 -6.46
C LEU A 140 -8.77 -7.40 -5.71
N ARG A 141 -9.04 -8.29 -4.73
CA ARG A 141 -8.14 -9.20 -3.97
C ARG A 141 -6.63 -8.92 -4.08
N LEU A 142 -6.27 -7.66 -3.87
CA LEU A 142 -4.91 -7.15 -3.88
C LEU A 142 -4.40 -7.18 -2.46
N ARG A 143 -3.18 -7.70 -2.28
CA ARG A 143 -2.46 -7.55 -1.02
C ARG A 143 -1.19 -6.73 -1.19
N LEU A 144 -1.04 -5.78 -0.28
CA LEU A 144 0.20 -5.04 -0.08
C LEU A 144 0.91 -5.66 1.12
N LEU A 145 2.10 -6.21 0.90
CA LEU A 145 2.82 -6.92 1.94
C LEU A 145 4.26 -6.45 2.01
N PRO A 146 4.73 -6.00 3.19
CA PRO A 146 6.11 -6.22 3.56
C PRO A 146 6.22 -7.72 3.88
N LEU A 147 6.73 -8.53 2.95
CA LEU A 147 7.00 -9.95 3.23
C LEU A 147 8.29 -10.10 4.05
N GLU A 148 8.38 -9.40 5.17
CA GLU A 148 9.40 -9.64 6.18
C GLU A 148 8.88 -10.68 7.19
N GLY A 149 9.52 -11.85 7.25
CA GLY A 149 9.15 -12.92 8.19
C GLY A 149 8.26 -14.02 7.60
N GLU A 150 7.42 -14.64 8.44
CA GLU A 150 6.50 -15.71 8.05
C GLU A 150 5.15 -15.14 7.59
N THR A 151 5.19 -14.28 6.57
CA THR A 151 3.99 -13.69 6.00
C THR A 151 3.51 -14.55 4.83
N ASP A 152 2.25 -14.99 4.88
CA ASP A 152 1.60 -15.75 3.81
C ASP A 152 0.86 -14.77 2.89
N ALA A 153 1.33 -14.64 1.64
CA ALA A 153 0.75 -13.73 0.66
C ALA A 153 -0.63 -14.18 0.17
N SER A 154 -1.00 -15.43 0.42
CA SER A 154 -2.29 -16.03 0.06
C SER A 154 -3.30 -16.12 1.22
N ALA A 155 -2.88 -15.89 2.46
CA ALA A 155 -3.77 -16.03 3.62
C ALA A 155 -5.01 -15.12 3.50
N GLY A 156 -6.19 -15.61 3.85
CA GLY A 156 -7.42 -14.80 3.97
C GLY A 156 -7.97 -14.19 2.66
N LEU A 157 -7.47 -14.58 1.48
CA LEU A 157 -8.01 -14.11 0.19
C LEU A 157 -8.93 -15.11 -0.50
N GLY A 158 -9.20 -16.25 0.12
CA GLY A 158 -9.83 -17.41 -0.52
C GLY A 158 -8.84 -18.14 -1.43
N GLU A 159 -8.88 -19.47 -1.42
CA GLU A 159 -7.97 -20.28 -2.25
C GLU A 159 -8.48 -20.40 -3.69
N ASP A 160 -9.77 -20.21 -3.93
CA ASP A 160 -10.41 -20.47 -5.23
C ASP A 160 -10.39 -19.28 -6.21
N VAL A 161 -9.59 -18.25 -5.94
CA VAL A 161 -9.60 -16.99 -6.72
C VAL A 161 -8.21 -16.55 -7.19
N GLU A 162 -8.20 -15.74 -8.24
CA GLU A 162 -7.02 -15.05 -8.77
C GLU A 162 -6.60 -13.94 -7.80
N ARG A 163 -5.29 -13.82 -7.55
CA ARG A 163 -4.74 -12.87 -6.56
C ARG A 163 -3.48 -12.21 -7.08
N LEU A 164 -3.32 -10.93 -6.76
CA LEU A 164 -2.09 -10.17 -6.94
C LEU A 164 -1.56 -9.76 -5.58
N ALA A 165 -0.29 -10.08 -5.30
CA ALA A 165 0.42 -9.62 -4.11
C ALA A 165 1.59 -8.74 -4.54
N HIS A 166 1.51 -7.45 -4.20
CA HIS A 166 2.55 -6.48 -4.50
C HIS A 166 3.47 -6.31 -3.28
N LEU A 167 4.78 -6.39 -3.52
CA LEU A 167 5.78 -6.33 -2.47
C LEU A 167 6.14 -4.87 -2.16
N THR A 168 5.78 -4.39 -0.98
CA THR A 168 6.16 -3.04 -0.51
C THR A 168 7.54 -3.01 0.15
N GLY A 169 8.14 -4.18 0.37
CA GLY A 169 9.48 -4.36 0.94
C GLY A 169 10.17 -5.60 0.34
N PRO A 170 11.45 -5.84 0.71
CA PRO A 170 12.14 -7.05 0.30
C PRO A 170 11.43 -8.30 0.85
N ALA A 171 11.50 -9.39 0.10
CA ALA A 171 10.87 -10.65 0.45
C ALA A 171 11.78 -11.84 0.18
N ARG A 172 11.50 -12.97 0.84
CA ARG A 172 12.11 -14.25 0.51
C ARG A 172 11.04 -15.28 0.17
N LEU A 173 11.13 -15.85 -1.03
CA LEU A 173 10.21 -16.86 -1.52
C LEU A 173 11.00 -18.12 -1.87
N GLY A 174 10.92 -19.13 -0.99
CA GLY A 174 11.83 -20.28 -1.02
C GLY A 174 13.29 -19.84 -0.86
N ASP A 175 14.10 -20.13 -1.87
CA ASP A 175 15.53 -19.76 -1.91
C ASP A 175 15.83 -18.45 -2.65
N ARG A 176 14.80 -17.74 -3.12
CA ARG A 176 14.97 -16.47 -3.83
C ARG A 176 14.73 -15.29 -2.91
N GLU A 177 15.69 -14.36 -2.87
CA GLU A 177 15.48 -13.02 -2.34
C GLU A 177 14.91 -12.14 -3.46
N LEU A 178 13.82 -11.44 -3.17
CA LEU A 178 13.10 -10.56 -4.08
C LEU A 178 13.21 -9.13 -3.54
N PRO A 179 13.65 -8.15 -4.35
CA PRO A 179 13.62 -6.76 -3.95
C PRO A 179 12.16 -6.24 -3.93
N PRO A 180 11.91 -5.06 -3.32
CA PRO A 180 10.59 -4.42 -3.37
C PRO A 180 10.09 -4.22 -4.81
N SER A 181 8.80 -3.90 -4.92
CA SER A 181 8.08 -3.58 -6.16
C SER A 181 7.85 -4.76 -7.11
N HIS A 182 8.29 -5.98 -6.75
CA HIS A 182 7.86 -7.18 -7.44
C HIS A 182 6.38 -7.47 -7.18
N THR A 183 5.74 -8.15 -8.13
CA THR A 183 4.36 -8.61 -7.99
C THR A 183 4.29 -10.12 -8.18
N LEU A 184 3.58 -10.80 -7.28
CA LEU A 184 3.23 -12.21 -7.40
C LEU A 184 1.81 -12.30 -7.97
N ALA A 185 1.66 -13.01 -9.09
CA ALA A 185 0.37 -13.42 -9.62
C ALA A 185 0.12 -14.89 -9.23
N LEU A 186 -0.96 -15.10 -8.47
CA LEU A 186 -1.35 -16.39 -7.91
C LEU A 186 -2.69 -16.81 -8.52
N SER A 187 -2.68 -17.92 -9.26
CA SER A 187 -3.90 -18.56 -9.74
C SER A 187 -4.69 -19.19 -8.58
N PRO A 188 -5.96 -19.61 -8.81
CA PRO A 188 -6.69 -20.42 -7.84
C PRO A 188 -5.88 -21.66 -7.39
N GLY A 189 -5.87 -21.91 -6.10
CA GLY A 189 -5.14 -22.99 -5.42
C GLY A 189 -3.66 -22.69 -5.15
N GLU A 190 -3.10 -21.60 -5.70
CA GLU A 190 -1.70 -21.26 -5.50
C GLU A 190 -1.48 -20.48 -4.21
N GLY A 191 -0.33 -20.70 -3.57
CA GLY A 191 0.07 -19.98 -2.38
C GLY A 191 1.52 -19.55 -2.42
N ALA A 192 1.83 -18.50 -1.66
CA ALA A 192 3.19 -17.97 -1.55
C ALA A 192 3.49 -17.60 -0.10
N ARG A 193 4.45 -18.30 0.51
CA ARG A 193 4.84 -18.10 1.91
C ARG A 193 6.25 -17.56 2.02
N GLY A 194 6.37 -16.45 2.75
CA GLY A 194 7.66 -15.93 3.20
C GLY A 194 8.36 -16.92 4.13
N HIS A 195 9.68 -17.01 4.04
CA HIS A 195 10.50 -17.71 5.04
C HIS A 195 11.34 -16.72 5.81
N ARG A 196 11.28 -16.77 7.14
CA ARG A 196 12.20 -16.03 7.99
C ARG A 196 13.61 -16.62 7.83
N ARG A 197 14.66 -15.78 7.83
CA ARG A 197 16.02 -16.28 8.05
C ARG A 197 16.00 -17.09 9.34
N GLY A 198 16.20 -18.40 9.22
CA GLY A 198 16.56 -19.21 10.37
C GLY A 198 17.77 -18.55 11.01
N ARG A 199 17.60 -18.06 12.24
CA ARG A 199 18.73 -17.74 13.09
C ARG A 199 19.49 -19.05 13.22
N ASP A 200 20.68 -19.14 12.62
CA ASP A 200 21.48 -20.35 12.66
C ASP A 200 21.59 -20.82 14.13
N PRO A 201 21.00 -21.98 14.48
CA PRO A 201 21.02 -22.45 15.86
C PRO A 201 22.43 -22.90 16.30
N ARG A 202 23.44 -22.86 15.40
CA ARG A 202 24.81 -23.29 15.68
C ARG A 202 25.79 -22.14 15.99
N GLY A 203 25.34 -20.88 16.01
CA GLY A 203 26.20 -19.72 16.26
C GLY A 203 26.51 -19.38 17.72
N GLY A 204 26.16 -20.22 18.69
CA GLY A 204 26.30 -19.89 20.11
C GLY A 204 26.75 -21.06 20.97
N ARG A 205 28.06 -21.15 21.22
CA ARG A 205 28.68 -21.57 22.50
C ARG A 205 30.21 -21.64 22.35
N SER A 206 30.87 -20.51 22.57
CA SER A 206 32.19 -20.50 23.23
C SER A 206 31.97 -19.84 24.58
N ILE A 207 31.59 -20.66 25.57
CA ILE A 207 31.65 -20.26 26.98
C ILE A 207 33.12 -20.40 27.36
N GLU A 208 33.86 -19.29 27.39
CA GLU A 208 35.09 -19.22 28.17
C GLU A 208 34.73 -19.44 29.64
N ARG A 209 35.29 -20.51 30.21
CA ARG A 209 35.29 -20.74 31.65
C ARG A 209 36.25 -19.74 32.29
N LEU A 210 35.74 -18.83 33.10
CA LEU A 210 36.49 -18.25 34.21
C LEU A 210 35.63 -18.31 35.47
N GLY A 211 36.11 -19.12 36.42
CA GLY A 211 35.62 -19.17 37.79
C GLY A 211 36.26 -18.07 38.66
N PRO A 212 35.76 -17.90 39.90
CA PRO A 212 35.58 -16.59 40.52
C PRO A 212 36.68 -16.25 41.53
N SER A 213 36.87 -14.96 41.83
CA SER A 213 36.96 -14.41 43.20
C SER A 213 37.44 -12.94 43.21
N GLN A 214 36.61 -12.05 43.76
CA GLN A 214 36.92 -11.05 44.81
C GLN A 214 36.21 -9.69 44.62
N ALA A 215 35.24 -9.48 45.52
CA ALA A 215 34.94 -8.33 46.38
C ALA A 215 35.09 -6.85 45.93
N ALA A 216 34.18 -6.07 46.53
CA ALA A 216 34.08 -4.60 46.64
C ALA A 216 33.55 -3.90 45.37
N GLY A 217 32.37 -3.32 45.34
CA GLY A 217 31.79 -2.40 46.32
C GLY A 217 31.96 -0.99 45.76
N LEU A 218 30.86 -0.38 45.28
CA LEU A 218 30.60 1.07 45.11
C LEU A 218 29.28 1.26 44.33
N SER A 219 28.30 1.92 44.96
CA SER A 219 27.22 2.69 44.28
C SER A 219 27.84 3.93 43.59
N PRO A 220 27.16 4.73 42.71
CA PRO A 220 25.71 4.92 42.52
C PRO A 220 25.26 5.08 41.04
N GLY A 221 23.97 5.38 40.81
CA GLY A 221 23.59 6.31 39.74
C GLY A 221 22.72 5.78 38.60
N SER A 222 21.48 6.25 38.58
CA SER A 222 20.75 6.74 37.41
C SER A 222 20.76 5.90 36.13
N ARG A 223 19.68 5.12 35.90
CA ARG A 223 19.30 4.73 34.54
C ARG A 223 18.13 5.58 34.05
N CYS A 224 18.51 6.42 33.10
CA CYS A 224 17.73 7.30 32.25
C CYS A 224 16.60 6.53 31.54
N THR A 225 15.36 6.91 31.80
CA THR A 225 14.21 6.61 30.93
C THR A 225 14.26 7.60 29.76
N ARG A 226 14.55 7.12 28.54
CA ARG A 226 14.28 7.92 27.33
C ARG A 226 12.79 7.87 27.05
N LYS A 227 12.08 8.89 27.51
CA LYS A 227 10.82 9.34 26.91
C LYS A 227 11.15 9.98 25.57
N PHE A 228 10.60 9.44 24.48
CA PHE A 228 10.43 10.21 23.25
C PHE A 228 9.16 11.05 23.42
N GLU A 229 9.33 12.28 23.91
CA GLU A 229 8.35 13.34 23.74
C GLU A 229 8.68 14.02 22.41
N ASN A 230 7.81 13.85 21.39
CA ASN A 230 7.78 14.78 20.27
C ASN A 230 6.53 15.65 20.44
N ARG A 231 6.74 16.79 21.10
CA ARG A 231 5.82 17.92 21.09
C ARG A 231 6.00 18.65 19.76
N THR A 232 4.96 18.65 18.93
CA THR A 232 4.79 19.70 17.93
C THR A 232 3.40 20.29 18.13
N SER A 233 3.38 21.35 18.93
CA SER A 233 2.27 22.28 19.07
C SER A 233 2.11 23.08 17.78
N TYR A 234 0.96 22.97 17.12
CA TYR A 234 0.54 23.93 16.10
C TYR A 234 -0.38 25.00 16.73
N PRO A 235 -0.23 26.27 16.36
CA PRO A 235 -1.05 27.34 16.90
C PRO A 235 -2.47 27.32 16.30
N ALA A 236 -3.45 27.58 17.16
CA ALA A 236 -4.82 27.86 16.80
C ALA A 236 -4.90 29.08 15.87
N ARG A 237 -5.58 28.95 14.73
CA ARG A 237 -6.14 30.08 13.99
C ARG A 237 -7.63 30.17 14.30
N SER A 238 -7.99 31.21 15.04
CA SER A 238 -9.32 31.81 15.00
C SER A 238 -9.29 33.04 14.10
N THR A 239 -10.38 33.27 13.37
CA THR A 239 -10.99 34.56 12.97
C THR A 239 -12.08 34.20 11.96
N SER A 240 -13.34 34.10 12.40
CA SER A 240 -14.35 35.17 12.48
C SER A 240 -15.02 35.48 11.13
N ALA A 241 -16.33 35.24 11.13
CA ALA A 241 -17.30 35.49 10.07
C ALA A 241 -17.44 36.97 9.67
N SER A 242 -17.95 37.22 8.47
CA SER A 242 -18.92 38.29 8.18
C SER A 242 -19.63 38.03 6.85
N ALA A 243 -20.95 38.23 6.89
CA ALA A 243 -21.92 38.00 5.83
C ALA A 243 -22.19 39.25 4.99
N THR A 244 -22.53 39.05 3.72
CA THR A 244 -23.38 39.91 2.86
C THR A 244 -23.97 38.95 1.82
N GLY A 245 -25.27 38.69 1.65
CA GLY A 245 -26.41 39.61 1.70
C GLY A 245 -26.70 40.08 0.28
N PHE A 246 -27.45 39.31 -0.53
CA PHE A 246 -28.00 39.79 -1.82
C PHE A 246 -29.30 39.04 -2.21
N SER A 247 -30.38 39.82 -2.25
CA SER A 247 -31.64 39.66 -3.00
C SER A 247 -32.06 41.10 -3.35
N PRO A 248 -32.77 41.37 -4.47
CA PRO A 248 -33.94 40.64 -4.96
C PRO A 248 -33.72 39.85 -6.25
#